data_AF-A0A0J6CKV3-F1
#
_entry.id   AF-A0A0J6CKV3-F1
#
_cell.length_a   1.000
_cell.length_b   1.000
_cell.length_c   1.000
_cell.angle_alpha   90.00
_cell.angle_beta   90.00
_cell.angle_gamma   90.00
#
_symmetry.space_group_name_H-M   'P 1'
#
loop_
_entity.id
_entity.type
_entity.pdbx_description
1 polymer ?
#
loop_
_entity_poly.entity_id
_entity_poly.type
_entity_poly.pdbx_seq_one_letter_code
_entity_poly.pdbx_strand_id
1 'polypeptide(L)'
;MKKKQQPDLAALFDSYCEAYTASDWQVLKTFQEMPLDDIIRKNKQAAYDYLYSDVALKKRLIWLNKLFSDCGLKDYEQLLGLLKENSKLIRRNIEKIILDKEKKTRNLLEQLYPELDEDSQNWTRQLFKYWDNAHASARKIKFRNKQAVIDYCSKHIELYCTQQIAWLPQKPYTRIHWANETDVDEFVPRHVLRYVLSEHMALTQITRLHACDAIVPFVDEKEWQAALEELFRYWLADSAEANRRMLLLPYCFYGAEWQIAQLAPLIKSWSKASRKQLVGLTMKLLGLKASPNALIILNDWMETAPNGMYKRAAWEAFRQAAIRKGLSIEELADQIIPDFGFNRQGEKRVDYGTRTFRVTLMPDFSISVLDLDKQKVSKSLPAPLKSDDREKAENARAEQASLKKRVKTQTNIQKRRLEQSLKNGRTWPKEAWLATFIENPVIRYISTGL
;
A
#
# COMPACT_ATOMS: atom_id res chain seq x y z
N MET A 1 -14.58 -38.29 51.95
CA MET A 1 -14.18 -37.59 50.71
C MET A 1 -13.64 -36.21 51.08
N LYS A 2 -12.30 -36.06 51.15
CA LYS A 2 -11.68 -34.76 51.44
C LYS A 2 -11.86 -33.86 50.21
N LYS A 3 -12.60 -32.74 50.36
CA LYS A 3 -12.52 -31.63 49.41
C LYS A 3 -11.06 -31.21 49.35
N LYS A 4 -10.36 -31.48 48.23
CA LYS A 4 -9.08 -30.81 47.94
C LYS A 4 -9.38 -29.31 48.05
N GLN A 5 -8.81 -28.63 49.04
CA GLN A 5 -8.82 -27.17 49.09
C GLN A 5 -8.24 -26.70 47.77
N GLN A 6 -9.08 -26.07 46.96
CA GLN A 6 -8.64 -25.43 45.75
C GLN A 6 -7.69 -24.32 46.20
N PRO A 7 -6.42 -24.31 45.78
CA PRO A 7 -5.48 -23.27 46.19
C PRO A 7 -6.06 -21.89 45.90
N ASP A 8 -5.82 -20.93 46.79
CA ASP A 8 -6.30 -19.57 46.63
C ASP A 8 -5.80 -19.02 45.29
N LEU A 9 -6.75 -18.66 44.43
CA LEU A 9 -6.46 -18.20 43.07
C LEU A 9 -5.64 -16.90 43.08
N ALA A 10 -5.72 -16.10 44.15
CA ALA A 10 -4.90 -14.92 44.33
C ALA A 10 -3.44 -15.29 44.63
N ALA A 11 -3.19 -16.15 45.62
CA ALA A 11 -1.83 -16.60 45.95
C ALA A 11 -1.13 -17.31 44.78
N LEU A 12 -1.90 -18.07 43.98
CA LEU A 12 -1.40 -18.67 42.75
C LEU A 12 -1.04 -17.64 41.68
N PHE A 13 -1.81 -16.56 41.56
CA PHE A 13 -1.53 -15.46 40.64
C PHE A 13 -0.28 -14.70 41.04
N ASP A 14 -0.13 -14.38 42.33
CA ASP A 14 1.05 -13.70 42.88
C ASP A 14 2.32 -14.53 42.62
N SER A 15 2.26 -15.83 42.91
CA SER A 15 3.35 -16.78 42.63
C SER A 15 3.73 -16.80 41.14
N TYR A 16 2.75 -16.70 40.25
CA TYR A 16 3.00 -16.62 38.81
C TYR A 16 3.71 -15.31 38.42
N CYS A 17 3.24 -14.17 38.94
CA CYS A 17 3.84 -12.86 38.69
C CYS A 17 5.28 -12.77 39.21
N GLU A 18 5.55 -13.33 40.39
CA GLU A 18 6.91 -13.45 40.95
C GLU A 18 7.81 -14.30 40.05
N ALA A 19 7.36 -15.50 39.67
CA ALA A 19 8.11 -16.39 38.78
C ALA A 19 8.37 -15.73 37.40
N TYR A 20 7.39 -15.01 36.87
CA TYR A 20 7.53 -14.26 35.61
C TYR A 20 8.56 -13.12 35.73
N THR A 21 8.58 -12.43 36.87
CA THR A 21 9.56 -11.38 37.19
C THR A 21 10.97 -11.93 37.33
N ALA A 22 11.13 -13.07 38.00
CA ALA A 22 12.41 -13.76 38.18
C ALA A 22 12.91 -14.44 36.89
N SER A 23 12.04 -14.65 35.88
CA SER A 23 12.32 -15.53 34.73
C SER A 23 12.52 -16.99 35.15
N ASP A 24 11.84 -17.42 36.22
CA ASP A 24 11.91 -18.79 36.68
C ASP A 24 11.08 -19.70 35.76
N TRP A 25 11.71 -20.17 34.69
CA TRP A 25 11.07 -21.02 33.70
C TRP A 25 10.71 -22.41 34.22
N GLN A 26 11.31 -22.86 35.32
CA GLN A 26 10.93 -24.13 35.93
C GLN A 26 9.60 -23.97 36.67
N VAL A 27 9.46 -22.89 37.43
CA VAL A 27 8.21 -22.56 38.11
C VAL A 27 7.13 -22.21 37.08
N LEU A 28 7.40 -21.37 36.07
CA LEU A 28 6.40 -21.05 35.03
C LEU A 28 5.87 -22.27 34.27
N LYS A 29 6.66 -23.34 34.14
CA LYS A 29 6.20 -24.59 33.53
C LYS A 29 5.13 -25.30 34.36
N THR A 30 5.17 -25.17 35.69
CA THR A 30 4.16 -25.79 36.57
C THR A 30 2.80 -25.10 36.43
N PHE A 31 2.77 -23.86 35.92
CA PHE A 31 1.55 -23.10 35.61
C PHE A 31 0.95 -23.40 34.22
N GLN A 32 1.56 -24.28 33.40
CA GLN A 32 1.10 -24.52 32.01
C GLN A 32 -0.31 -25.12 31.89
N GLU A 33 -0.75 -25.89 32.89
CA GLU A 33 -2.09 -26.51 32.89
C GLU A 33 -3.15 -25.61 33.53
N MET A 34 -2.78 -24.42 34.01
CA MET A 34 -3.70 -23.53 34.71
C MET A 34 -4.51 -22.65 33.75
N PRO A 35 -5.78 -22.34 34.09
CA PRO A 35 -6.59 -21.40 33.32
C PRO A 35 -6.14 -19.95 33.62
N LEU A 36 -4.91 -19.63 33.26
CA LEU A 36 -4.25 -18.35 33.56
C LEU A 36 -5.08 -17.15 33.12
N ASP A 37 -5.75 -17.25 31.97
CA ASP A 37 -6.61 -16.18 31.45
C ASP A 37 -7.80 -15.88 32.37
N ASP A 38 -8.41 -16.92 32.93
CA ASP A 38 -9.54 -16.77 33.86
C ASP A 38 -9.07 -16.25 35.21
N ILE A 39 -7.87 -16.62 35.65
CA ILE A 39 -7.25 -16.10 36.87
C ILE A 39 -6.93 -14.61 36.70
N ILE A 40 -6.34 -14.20 35.57
CA ILE A 40 -6.09 -12.78 35.25
C ILE A 40 -7.41 -12.00 35.24
N ARG A 41 -8.47 -12.54 34.60
CA ARG A 41 -9.79 -11.88 34.54
C ARG A 41 -10.43 -11.74 35.93
N LYS A 42 -10.16 -12.64 36.86
CA LYS A 42 -10.65 -12.59 38.25
C LYS A 42 -9.79 -11.69 39.15
N ASN A 43 -8.51 -11.50 38.83
CA ASN A 43 -7.54 -10.71 39.61
C ASN A 43 -7.02 -9.50 38.81
N LYS A 44 -7.91 -8.75 38.15
CA LYS A 44 -7.51 -7.66 37.24
C LYS A 44 -6.63 -6.61 37.90
N GLN A 45 -6.94 -6.19 39.13
CA GLN A 45 -6.20 -5.13 39.79
C GLN A 45 -4.74 -5.52 40.00
N ALA A 46 -4.49 -6.71 40.58
CA ALA A 46 -3.13 -7.24 40.73
C ALA A 46 -2.41 -7.38 39.38
N ALA A 47 -3.13 -7.74 38.31
CA ALA A 47 -2.57 -7.80 36.96
C ALA A 47 -2.17 -6.41 36.40
N TYR A 48 -2.90 -5.36 36.76
CA TYR A 48 -2.56 -3.97 36.43
C TYR A 48 -1.42 -3.44 37.31
N ASP A 49 -1.43 -3.72 38.61
CA ASP A 49 -0.34 -3.37 39.51
C ASP A 49 0.99 -3.99 39.01
N TYR A 50 0.93 -5.23 38.52
CA TYR A 50 2.05 -5.88 37.86
C TYR A 50 2.51 -5.17 36.58
N LEU A 51 1.57 -4.67 35.76
CA LEU A 51 1.87 -3.94 34.53
C LEU A 51 2.66 -2.64 34.78
N TYR A 52 2.38 -1.96 35.89
CA TYR A 52 3.04 -0.72 36.31
C TYR A 52 4.24 -0.91 37.25
N SER A 53 4.54 -2.16 37.63
CA SER A 53 5.69 -2.48 38.47
C SER A 53 7.03 -2.28 37.74
N ASP A 54 8.13 -2.33 38.51
CA ASP A 54 9.50 -2.22 37.99
C ASP A 54 9.97 -3.52 37.30
N VAL A 55 9.24 -3.92 36.26
CA VAL A 55 9.58 -5.05 35.41
C VAL A 55 10.25 -4.58 34.13
N ALA A 56 11.24 -5.35 33.68
CA ALA A 56 11.96 -5.09 32.45
C ALA A 56 10.99 -4.86 31.27
N LEU A 57 11.24 -3.82 30.47
CA LEU A 57 10.35 -3.39 29.39
C LEU A 57 9.89 -4.54 28.47
N LYS A 58 10.80 -5.45 28.10
CA LYS A 58 10.46 -6.61 27.26
C LYS A 58 9.36 -7.49 27.87
N LYS A 59 9.42 -7.73 29.19
CA LYS A 59 8.43 -8.49 29.94
C LYS A 59 7.11 -7.73 30.03
N ARG A 60 7.19 -6.43 30.33
CA ARG A 60 6.03 -5.53 30.35
C ARG A 60 5.27 -5.54 29.04
N LEU A 61 5.96 -5.50 27.89
CA LEU A 61 5.33 -5.55 26.57
C LEU A 61 4.65 -6.89 26.28
N ILE A 62 5.21 -8.01 26.75
CA ILE A 62 4.57 -9.32 26.63
C ILE A 62 3.32 -9.36 27.51
N TRP A 63 3.43 -8.90 28.76
CA TRP A 63 2.32 -8.81 29.70
C TRP A 63 1.19 -7.93 29.17
N LEU A 64 1.51 -6.76 28.65
CA LEU A 64 0.57 -5.84 28.01
C LEU A 64 -0.22 -6.55 26.88
N ASN A 65 0.47 -7.30 26.01
CA ASN A 65 -0.22 -8.08 24.98
C ASN A 65 -1.09 -9.20 25.57
N LYS A 66 -0.61 -9.90 26.61
CA LYS A 66 -1.37 -10.93 27.31
C LYS A 66 -2.69 -10.37 27.85
N LEU A 67 -2.66 -9.23 28.51
CA LEU A 67 -3.83 -8.60 29.13
C LEU A 67 -4.89 -8.18 28.09
N PHE A 68 -4.48 -7.46 27.04
CA PHE A 68 -5.45 -6.81 26.15
C PHE A 68 -5.72 -7.55 24.84
N SER A 69 -4.81 -8.42 24.39
CA SER A 69 -5.01 -9.24 23.18
C SER A 69 -5.51 -10.64 23.53
N ASP A 70 -4.85 -11.34 24.46
CA ASP A 70 -5.20 -12.74 24.77
C ASP A 70 -6.37 -12.81 25.75
N CYS A 71 -6.27 -12.12 26.89
CA CYS A 71 -7.33 -12.13 27.90
C CYS A 71 -8.54 -11.27 27.50
N GLY A 72 -8.35 -10.33 26.58
CA GLY A 72 -9.40 -9.47 26.03
C GLY A 72 -9.93 -8.42 27.01
N LEU A 73 -9.09 -7.96 27.95
CA LEU A 73 -9.47 -6.90 28.89
C LEU A 73 -9.83 -5.60 28.15
N LYS A 74 -10.81 -4.88 28.68
CA LYS A 74 -11.41 -3.68 28.05
C LYS A 74 -11.18 -2.40 28.85
N ASP A 75 -10.43 -2.49 29.94
CA ASP A 75 -10.11 -1.38 30.83
C ASP A 75 -9.00 -0.53 30.17
N TYR A 76 -9.33 0.12 29.05
CA TYR A 76 -8.35 0.80 28.18
C TYR A 76 -7.69 2.01 28.84
N GLU A 77 -8.26 2.56 29.91
CA GLU A 77 -7.60 3.59 30.74
C GLU A 77 -6.25 3.10 31.28
N GLN A 78 -6.15 1.83 31.70
CA GLN A 78 -4.91 1.21 32.16
C GLN A 78 -3.92 1.02 31.01
N LEU A 79 -4.42 0.70 29.81
CA LEU A 79 -3.57 0.59 28.64
C LEU A 79 -3.00 1.95 28.21
N LEU A 80 -3.86 2.97 28.13
CA LEU A 80 -3.51 4.30 27.67
C LEU A 80 -2.69 5.07 28.70
N GLY A 81 -2.86 4.81 30.00
CA GLY A 81 -2.06 5.42 31.06
C GLY A 81 -0.56 5.19 30.88
N LEU A 82 -0.16 4.08 30.25
CA LEU A 82 1.25 3.79 29.90
C LEU A 82 1.84 4.77 28.86
N LEU A 83 1.02 5.56 28.16
CA LEU A 83 1.50 6.62 27.25
C LEU A 83 2.20 7.77 27.99
N LYS A 84 2.01 7.89 29.30
CA LYS A 84 2.77 8.83 30.14
C LYS A 84 4.24 8.44 30.27
N GLU A 85 4.60 7.20 29.95
CA GLU A 85 5.98 6.77 29.83
C GLU A 85 6.54 7.16 28.45
N ASN A 86 7.71 7.78 28.41
CA ASN A 86 8.37 8.10 27.14
C ASN A 86 8.99 6.85 26.49
N SER A 87 8.15 6.02 25.86
CA SER A 87 8.58 4.77 25.24
C SER A 87 7.90 4.52 23.90
N LYS A 88 8.69 4.64 22.83
CA LYS A 88 8.27 4.32 21.46
C LYS A 88 7.77 2.86 21.30
N LEU A 89 8.32 1.92 22.08
CA LEU A 89 7.90 0.52 22.03
C LEU A 89 6.53 0.30 22.67
N ILE A 90 6.24 1.02 23.77
CA ILE A 90 4.92 1.02 24.40
C ILE A 90 3.90 1.61 23.43
N ARG A 91 4.15 2.82 22.90
CA ARG A 91 3.28 3.46 21.89
C ARG A 91 2.95 2.51 20.73
N ARG A 92 3.95 1.83 20.17
CA ARG A 92 3.75 0.86 19.08
C ARG A 92 2.91 -0.36 19.46
N ASN A 93 2.97 -0.84 20.71
CA ASN A 93 2.15 -1.97 21.15
C ASN A 93 0.71 -1.53 21.44
N ILE A 94 0.54 -0.39 22.11
CA ILE A 94 -0.76 0.24 22.33
C ILE A 94 -1.47 0.44 21.00
N GLU A 95 -0.79 1.05 20.02
CA GLU A 95 -1.33 1.29 18.68
C GLU A 95 -1.91 0.01 18.06
N LYS A 96 -1.16 -1.10 18.06
CA LYS A 96 -1.63 -2.38 17.53
C LYS A 96 -2.90 -2.88 18.22
N ILE A 97 -3.02 -2.64 19.52
CA ILE A 97 -4.15 -3.11 20.32
C ILE A 97 -5.38 -2.26 20.07
N ILE A 98 -5.22 -0.95 19.87
CA ILE A 98 -6.35 -0.01 19.79
C ILE A 98 -6.70 0.42 18.36
N LEU A 99 -5.90 0.02 17.35
CA LEU A 99 -6.04 0.48 15.96
C LEU A 99 -7.47 0.33 15.42
N ASP A 100 -8.13 -0.78 15.72
CA ASP A 100 -9.49 -1.13 15.31
C ASP A 100 -10.55 -0.85 16.42
N LYS A 101 -10.17 -0.16 17.49
CA LYS A 101 -10.99 0.05 18.70
C LYS A 101 -11.36 1.51 18.96
N GLU A 102 -11.27 2.38 17.96
CA GLU A 102 -11.56 3.82 18.07
C GLU A 102 -12.79 4.13 18.92
N LYS A 103 -13.93 3.49 18.65
CA LYS A 103 -15.20 3.73 19.37
C LYS A 103 -15.07 3.59 20.89
N LYS A 104 -14.12 2.79 21.37
CA LYS A 104 -13.88 2.53 22.80
C LYS A 104 -12.74 3.36 23.38
N THR A 105 -11.81 3.83 22.55
CA THR A 105 -10.54 4.41 23.01
C THR A 105 -10.37 5.87 22.67
N ARG A 106 -11.08 6.41 21.68
CA ARG A 106 -10.88 7.79 21.22
C ARG A 106 -11.13 8.83 22.30
N ASN A 107 -12.29 8.79 22.96
CA ASN A 107 -12.62 9.74 24.03
C ASN A 107 -11.61 9.69 25.18
N LEU A 108 -11.20 8.50 25.61
CA LEU A 108 -10.18 8.33 26.65
C LEU A 108 -8.84 8.94 26.22
N LEU A 109 -8.45 8.75 24.97
CA LEU A 109 -7.20 9.29 24.44
C LEU A 109 -7.28 10.81 24.25
N GLU A 110 -8.44 11.37 23.87
CA GLU A 110 -8.68 12.81 23.80
C GLU A 110 -8.58 13.47 25.17
N GLN A 111 -9.08 12.81 26.23
CA GLN A 111 -8.95 13.29 27.61
C GLN A 111 -7.51 13.24 28.11
N LEU A 112 -6.76 12.18 27.77
CA LEU A 112 -5.36 12.02 28.16
C LEU A 112 -4.41 12.92 27.37
N TYR A 113 -4.76 13.27 26.14
CA TYR A 113 -3.91 13.98 25.18
C TYR A 113 -3.16 15.22 25.75
N PRO A 114 -3.81 16.13 26.52
CA PRO A 114 -3.14 17.31 27.07
C PRO A 114 -2.03 16.98 28.08
N GLU A 115 -2.07 15.81 28.72
CA GLU A 115 -1.10 15.36 29.73
C GLU A 115 0.13 14.67 29.11
N LEU A 116 0.09 14.38 27.81
CA LEU A 116 1.14 13.63 27.12
C LEU A 116 2.32 14.52 26.74
N ASP A 117 3.51 13.92 26.70
CA ASP A 117 4.71 14.53 26.10
C ASP A 117 4.54 14.78 24.59
N GLU A 118 5.42 15.61 24.00
CA GLU A 118 5.32 16.00 22.59
C GLU A 118 5.33 14.81 21.61
N ASP A 119 6.17 13.79 21.84
CA ASP A 119 6.22 12.60 20.98
C ASP A 119 4.92 11.80 21.06
N SER A 120 4.38 11.66 22.26
CA SER A 120 3.12 10.96 22.53
C SER A 120 1.91 11.72 22.00
N GLN A 121 1.93 13.06 22.02
CA GLN A 121 0.93 13.90 21.35
C GLN A 121 1.02 13.75 19.83
N ASN A 122 2.21 13.81 19.24
CA ASN A 122 2.39 13.65 17.79
C ASN A 122 1.95 12.26 17.32
N TRP A 123 2.26 11.21 18.08
CA TRP A 123 1.75 9.86 17.84
C TRP A 123 0.22 9.80 17.89
N THR A 124 -0.40 10.42 18.91
CA THR A 124 -1.85 10.48 19.06
C THR A 124 -2.52 11.20 17.88
N ARG A 125 -1.95 12.33 17.41
CA ARG A 125 -2.43 13.03 16.20
C ARG A 125 -2.42 12.13 14.97
N GLN A 126 -1.37 11.32 14.78
CA GLN A 126 -1.29 10.39 13.66
C GLN A 126 -2.34 9.27 13.75
N LEU A 127 -2.64 8.79 14.96
CA LEU A 127 -3.69 7.81 15.18
C LEU A 127 -5.09 8.39 14.90
N PHE A 128 -5.40 9.59 15.39
CA PHE A 128 -6.66 10.28 15.08
C PHE A 128 -6.80 10.51 13.58
N LYS A 129 -5.72 10.96 12.92
CA LYS A 129 -5.67 11.14 11.48
C LYS A 129 -5.95 9.83 10.74
N TYR A 130 -5.39 8.71 11.18
CA TYR A 130 -5.70 7.40 10.61
C TYR A 130 -7.19 7.08 10.74
N TRP A 131 -7.76 7.19 11.95
CA TRP A 131 -9.17 6.95 12.19
C TRP A 131 -10.09 7.84 11.35
N ASP A 132 -9.81 9.13 11.29
CA ASP A 132 -10.59 10.10 10.52
C ASP A 132 -10.59 9.84 9.01
N ASN A 133 -9.63 9.07 8.49
CA ASN A 133 -9.48 8.78 7.07
C ASN A 133 -9.69 7.32 6.68
N ALA A 134 -9.68 6.38 7.63
CA ALA A 134 -9.80 4.95 7.34
C ALA A 134 -11.25 4.49 7.11
N HIS A 135 -12.23 5.24 7.63
CA HIS A 135 -13.65 4.85 7.53
C HIS A 135 -14.26 5.17 6.18
N ALA A 136 -15.10 4.27 5.66
CA ALA A 136 -15.88 4.53 4.45
C ALA A 136 -16.84 5.73 4.60
N SER A 137 -17.28 6.02 5.84
CA SER A 137 -18.14 7.15 6.17
C SER A 137 -17.38 8.44 6.50
N ALA A 138 -16.05 8.46 6.37
CA ALA A 138 -15.24 9.64 6.63
C ALA A 138 -15.72 10.83 5.79
N ARG A 139 -15.86 11.99 6.44
CA ARG A 139 -16.36 13.20 5.79
C ARG A 139 -15.38 13.64 4.72
N LYS A 140 -15.78 13.56 3.46
CA LYS A 140 -14.98 14.07 2.34
C LYS A 140 -14.90 15.59 2.42
N ILE A 141 -13.69 16.11 2.49
CA ILE A 141 -13.41 17.54 2.43
C ILE A 141 -13.63 18.00 0.97
N LYS A 142 -14.20 19.19 0.81
CA LYS A 142 -14.35 19.85 -0.49
C LYS A 142 -13.94 21.30 -0.35
N PHE A 143 -13.02 21.76 -1.20
CA PHE A 143 -12.61 23.15 -1.27
C PHE A 143 -13.37 23.85 -2.40
N ARG A 144 -13.76 25.10 -2.18
CA ARG A 144 -14.53 25.89 -3.16
C ARG A 144 -13.63 26.54 -4.22
N ASN A 145 -12.40 26.88 -3.85
CA ASN A 145 -11.44 27.61 -4.67
C ASN A 145 -10.01 27.42 -4.12
N LYS A 146 -9.02 27.95 -4.85
CA LYS A 146 -7.60 27.93 -4.48
C LYS A 146 -7.34 28.61 -3.12
N GLN A 147 -8.02 29.72 -2.80
CA GLN A 147 -7.83 30.42 -1.52
C GLN A 147 -8.21 29.53 -0.32
N ALA A 148 -9.33 28.80 -0.41
CA ALA A 148 -9.72 27.87 0.64
C ALA A 148 -8.70 26.74 0.84
N VAL A 149 -8.03 26.31 -0.23
CA VAL A 149 -6.91 25.35 -0.16
C VAL A 149 -5.72 25.97 0.57
N ILE A 150 -5.34 27.20 0.19
CA ILE A 150 -4.23 27.95 0.81
C ILE A 150 -4.47 28.10 2.32
N ASP A 151 -5.64 28.60 2.71
CA ASP A 151 -6.00 28.86 4.10
C ASP A 151 -6.00 27.58 4.93
N TYR A 152 -6.54 26.48 4.37
CA TYR A 152 -6.54 25.19 5.03
C TYR A 152 -5.12 24.67 5.25
N CYS A 153 -4.27 24.69 4.22
CA CYS A 153 -2.89 24.24 4.34
C CYS A 153 -2.11 25.10 5.34
N SER A 154 -2.29 26.43 5.32
CA SER A 154 -1.65 27.34 6.29
C SER A 154 -2.05 27.03 7.72
N LYS A 155 -3.33 26.73 7.96
CA LYS A 155 -3.86 26.44 9.30
C LYS A 155 -3.44 25.07 9.83
N HIS A 156 -3.31 24.07 8.96
CA HIS A 156 -3.16 22.67 9.35
C HIS A 156 -1.74 22.11 9.16
N ILE A 157 -0.80 22.87 8.60
CA ILE A 157 0.58 22.42 8.47
C ILE A 157 1.29 22.39 9.83
N GLU A 158 1.85 21.24 10.19
CA GLU A 158 2.49 21.02 11.50
C GLU A 158 4.01 20.86 11.35
N LEU A 159 4.78 21.45 12.27
CA LEU A 159 6.24 21.44 12.21
C LEU A 159 6.83 20.01 12.17
N TYR A 160 6.35 19.11 13.05
CA TYR A 160 6.85 17.73 13.12
C TYR A 160 6.59 16.94 11.82
N CYS A 161 5.50 17.24 11.09
CA CYS A 161 5.26 16.69 9.76
C CYS A 161 6.30 17.24 8.77
N THR A 162 6.53 18.55 8.77
CA THR A 162 7.44 19.18 7.80
C THR A 162 8.90 18.79 7.98
N GLN A 163 9.30 18.36 9.18
CA GLN A 163 10.63 17.78 9.43
C GLN A 163 10.85 16.50 8.61
N GLN A 164 9.80 15.73 8.31
CA GLN A 164 9.89 14.50 7.50
C GLN A 164 10.26 14.75 6.03
N ILE A 165 10.16 16.01 5.58
CA ILE A 165 10.47 16.44 4.20
C ILE A 165 11.66 17.40 4.14
N ALA A 166 12.41 17.57 5.23
CA ALA A 166 13.57 18.47 5.28
C ALA A 166 14.71 18.06 4.33
N TRP A 167 14.78 16.78 3.97
CA TRP A 167 15.77 16.22 3.05
C TRP A 167 15.43 16.41 1.57
N LEU A 168 14.22 16.88 1.23
CA LEU A 168 13.81 17.06 -0.16
C LEU A 168 14.50 18.30 -0.77
N PRO A 169 14.98 18.21 -2.03
CA PRO A 169 15.54 19.37 -2.73
C PRO A 169 14.47 20.45 -2.94
N GLN A 170 14.82 21.73 -2.92
CA GLN A 170 13.81 22.80 -3.04
C GLN A 170 13.12 22.85 -4.42
N LYS A 171 13.84 22.48 -5.49
CA LYS A 171 13.30 22.31 -6.85
C LYS A 171 13.30 20.81 -7.17
N PRO A 172 12.33 20.29 -7.94
CA PRO A 172 11.39 21.03 -8.81
C PRO A 172 10.04 21.39 -8.18
N TYR A 173 9.66 20.80 -7.04
CA TYR A 173 8.27 20.84 -6.56
C TYR A 173 7.79 22.20 -6.04
N THR A 174 8.58 23.27 -6.18
CA THR A 174 8.19 24.63 -5.77
C THR A 174 7.77 25.51 -6.95
N ARG A 175 7.84 25.01 -8.18
CA ARG A 175 7.43 25.72 -9.41
C ARG A 175 6.35 24.92 -10.13
N ILE A 176 5.22 24.75 -9.47
CA ILE A 176 4.07 24.03 -10.00
C ILE A 176 2.89 24.98 -10.07
N HIS A 177 2.24 25.06 -11.22
CA HIS A 177 1.09 25.91 -11.44
C HIS A 177 -0.18 25.31 -10.83
N TRP A 178 -1.19 26.15 -10.64
CA TRP A 178 -2.54 25.65 -10.41
C TRP A 178 -3.09 24.99 -11.67
N ALA A 179 -4.02 24.05 -11.50
CA ALA A 179 -4.69 23.38 -12.59
C ALA A 179 -5.45 24.38 -13.47
N ASN A 180 -5.24 24.31 -14.78
CA ASN A 180 -5.80 25.22 -15.78
C ASN A 180 -5.40 26.69 -15.61
N GLU A 181 -4.30 26.97 -14.91
CA GLU A 181 -3.78 28.33 -14.81
C GLU A 181 -3.24 28.82 -16.16
N THR A 182 -3.55 30.07 -16.48
CA THR A 182 -3.08 30.75 -17.70
C THR A 182 -1.96 31.76 -17.41
N ASP A 183 -1.86 32.24 -16.18
CA ASP A 183 -0.74 33.07 -15.73
C ASP A 183 0.50 32.20 -15.45
N VAL A 184 1.53 32.41 -16.26
CA VAL A 184 2.82 31.69 -16.19
C VAL A 184 3.62 31.96 -14.92
N ASP A 185 3.27 33.00 -14.16
CA ASP A 185 3.92 33.36 -12.91
C ASP A 185 3.07 33.00 -11.67
N GLU A 186 1.84 32.49 -11.86
CA GLU A 186 0.97 32.08 -10.76
C GLU A 186 1.21 30.61 -10.36
N PHE A 187 2.16 30.42 -9.43
CA PHE A 187 2.46 29.10 -8.85
C PHE A 187 1.63 28.80 -7.59
N VAL A 188 1.43 27.50 -7.34
CA VAL A 188 0.91 26.99 -6.07
C VAL A 188 1.87 27.40 -4.94
N PRO A 189 1.38 28.05 -3.86
CA PRO A 189 2.21 28.41 -2.73
C PRO A 189 2.91 27.20 -2.09
N ARG A 190 4.18 27.38 -1.76
CA ARG A 190 5.06 26.30 -1.29
C ARG A 190 4.49 25.52 -0.11
N HIS A 191 3.79 26.16 0.83
CA HIS A 191 3.23 25.47 1.99
C HIS A 191 2.11 24.49 1.64
N VAL A 192 1.37 24.71 0.54
CA VAL A 192 0.34 23.78 0.05
C VAL A 192 0.98 22.46 -0.40
N LEU A 193 2.02 22.54 -1.24
CA LEU A 193 2.74 21.36 -1.74
C LEU A 193 3.50 20.67 -0.60
N ARG A 194 4.11 21.45 0.31
CA ARG A 194 4.74 20.92 1.52
C ARG A 194 3.75 20.20 2.41
N TYR A 195 2.55 20.74 2.62
CA TYR A 195 1.49 20.09 3.39
C TYR A 195 1.18 18.71 2.81
N VAL A 196 0.89 18.60 1.51
CA VAL A 196 0.60 17.32 0.86
C VAL A 196 1.74 16.32 1.07
N LEU A 197 2.99 16.73 0.86
CA LEU A 197 4.15 15.84 1.03
C LEU A 197 4.39 15.45 2.49
N SER A 198 4.38 16.42 3.40
CA SER A 198 4.69 16.20 4.82
C SER A 198 3.65 15.33 5.51
N GLU A 199 2.37 15.55 5.17
CA GLU A 199 1.28 14.77 5.74
C GLU A 199 1.40 13.28 5.39
N HIS A 200 1.75 12.96 4.14
CA HIS A 200 1.98 11.57 3.75
C HIS A 200 3.25 10.97 4.39
N MET A 201 4.34 11.75 4.44
CA MET A 201 5.61 11.24 4.95
C MET A 201 5.65 11.07 6.47
N ALA A 202 4.77 11.76 7.19
CA ALA A 202 4.59 11.61 8.64
C ALA A 202 3.72 10.41 9.04
N LEU A 203 3.00 9.78 8.11
CA LEU A 203 2.08 8.69 8.43
C LEU A 203 2.77 7.49 9.07
N THR A 204 2.24 7.05 10.21
CA THR A 204 2.60 5.76 10.83
C THR A 204 1.78 4.62 10.23
N GLN A 205 0.51 4.89 9.94
CA GLN A 205 -0.44 3.96 9.33
C GLN A 205 -0.74 4.37 7.90
N ILE A 206 -0.59 3.41 6.99
CA ILE A 206 -0.83 3.65 5.56
C ILE A 206 -2.33 3.79 5.32
N THR A 207 -2.75 5.00 4.99
CA THR A 207 -4.12 5.36 4.59
C THR A 207 -4.10 6.44 3.51
N ARG A 208 -5.21 6.63 2.81
CA ARG A 208 -5.42 7.78 1.92
C ARG A 208 -5.85 8.97 2.74
N LEU A 209 -5.36 10.16 2.43
CA LEU A 209 -5.69 11.39 3.16
C LEU A 209 -6.74 12.18 2.37
N HIS A 210 -7.96 12.26 2.89
CA HIS A 210 -9.07 12.93 2.21
C HIS A 210 -8.82 14.42 1.97
N ALA A 211 -8.10 15.09 2.88
CA ALA A 211 -7.67 16.47 2.68
C ALA A 211 -6.75 16.60 1.46
N CYS A 212 -5.70 15.77 1.39
CA CYS A 212 -4.77 15.77 0.26
C CYS A 212 -5.46 15.38 -1.05
N ASP A 213 -6.34 14.37 -1.03
CA ASP A 213 -7.14 13.96 -2.19
C ASP A 213 -8.07 15.09 -2.70
N ALA A 214 -8.47 16.03 -1.83
CA ALA A 214 -9.26 17.20 -2.19
C ALA A 214 -8.39 18.41 -2.62
N ILE A 215 -7.12 18.46 -2.22
CA ILE A 215 -6.15 19.53 -2.56
C ILE A 215 -5.52 19.27 -3.92
N VAL A 216 -5.01 18.06 -4.15
CA VAL A 216 -4.22 17.72 -5.36
C VAL A 216 -4.94 18.05 -6.67
N PRO A 217 -6.28 17.92 -6.83
CA PRO A 217 -6.97 18.34 -8.05
C PRO A 217 -6.86 19.84 -8.39
N PHE A 218 -6.46 20.70 -7.46
CA PHE A 218 -6.19 22.11 -7.73
C PHE A 218 -4.80 22.36 -8.33
N VAL A 219 -3.89 21.39 -8.24
CA VAL A 219 -2.50 21.49 -8.72
C VAL A 219 -2.43 20.97 -10.15
N ASP A 220 -1.62 21.57 -11.02
CA ASP A 220 -1.41 21.02 -12.36
C ASP A 220 -0.92 19.57 -12.28
N GLU A 221 -1.68 18.67 -12.91
CA GLU A 221 -1.48 17.23 -12.78
C GLU A 221 -0.14 16.79 -13.39
N LYS A 222 0.23 17.34 -14.55
CA LYS A 222 1.43 16.90 -15.29
C LYS A 222 2.68 17.38 -14.59
N GLU A 223 2.69 18.63 -14.14
CA GLU A 223 3.79 19.20 -13.37
C GLU A 223 3.94 18.52 -12.00
N TRP A 224 2.83 18.18 -11.34
CA TRP A 224 2.85 17.42 -10.09
C TRP A 224 3.44 16.01 -10.28
N GLN A 225 3.01 15.30 -11.32
CA GLN A 225 3.54 13.98 -11.66
C GLN A 225 5.04 14.03 -12.01
N ALA A 226 5.47 15.04 -12.77
CA ALA A 226 6.87 15.27 -13.09
C ALA A 226 7.70 15.57 -11.83
N ALA A 227 7.21 16.43 -10.94
CA ALA A 227 7.87 16.73 -9.67
C ALA A 227 8.00 15.49 -8.77
N LEU A 228 6.97 14.65 -8.70
CA LEU A 228 7.02 13.37 -7.98
C LEU A 228 8.04 12.41 -8.60
N GLU A 229 8.18 12.37 -9.92
CA GLU A 229 9.22 11.58 -10.60
C GLU A 229 10.63 12.03 -10.22
N GLU A 230 10.89 13.33 -10.25
CA GLU A 230 12.20 13.88 -9.89
C GLU A 230 12.52 13.60 -8.42
N LEU A 231 11.57 13.81 -7.50
CA LEU A 231 11.74 13.49 -6.08
C LEU A 231 12.01 11.99 -5.87
N PHE A 232 11.28 11.13 -6.59
CA PHE A 232 11.47 9.70 -6.53
C PHE A 232 12.85 9.29 -7.03
N ARG A 233 13.30 9.82 -8.17
CA ARG A 233 14.64 9.57 -8.71
C ARG A 233 15.74 10.09 -7.80
N TYR A 234 15.55 11.25 -7.18
CA TYR A 234 16.47 11.79 -6.18
C TYR A 234 16.64 10.82 -5.01
N TRP A 235 15.54 10.30 -4.46
CA TRP A 235 15.58 9.30 -3.40
C TRP A 235 16.18 7.95 -3.85
N LEU A 236 15.93 7.51 -5.08
CA LEU A 236 16.55 6.31 -5.64
C LEU A 236 18.07 6.45 -5.80
N ALA A 237 18.54 7.62 -6.26
CA ALA A 237 19.96 7.94 -6.39
C ALA A 237 20.66 7.94 -5.03
N ASP A 238 19.95 8.36 -3.98
CA ASP A 238 20.37 8.25 -2.58
C ASP A 238 20.09 6.85 -2.00
N SER A 239 20.39 5.81 -2.78
CA SER A 239 20.27 4.39 -2.39
C SER A 239 18.89 3.92 -1.92
N ALA A 240 17.83 4.71 -2.15
CA ALA A 240 16.47 4.45 -1.66
C ALA A 240 16.46 4.16 -0.14
N GLU A 241 16.94 5.12 0.66
CA GLU A 241 17.03 4.99 2.12
C GLU A 241 15.70 4.59 2.75
N ALA A 242 15.73 3.61 3.67
CA ALA A 242 14.53 2.99 4.22
C ALA A 242 13.70 3.90 5.14
N ASN A 243 14.34 4.86 5.81
CA ASN A 243 13.68 5.88 6.65
C ASN A 243 12.85 6.88 5.80
N ARG A 244 13.20 7.10 4.54
CA ARG A 244 12.55 8.02 3.60
C ARG A 244 11.55 7.35 2.65
N ARG A 245 11.32 6.04 2.83
CA ARG A 245 10.40 5.22 2.00
C ARG A 245 8.98 5.76 1.90
N MET A 246 8.55 6.63 2.82
CA MET A 246 7.21 7.20 2.82
C MET A 246 6.96 8.17 1.66
N LEU A 247 7.99 8.60 0.92
CA LEU A 247 7.83 9.26 -0.38
C LEU A 247 7.02 8.41 -1.37
N LEU A 248 7.00 7.08 -1.22
CA LEU A 248 6.19 6.20 -2.04
C LEU A 248 4.68 6.48 -1.92
N LEU A 249 4.19 7.07 -0.82
CA LEU A 249 2.75 7.33 -0.64
C LEU A 249 2.24 8.34 -1.68
N PRO A 250 2.74 9.60 -1.72
CA PRO A 250 2.28 10.56 -2.71
C PRO A 250 2.63 10.09 -4.13
N TYR A 251 3.78 9.43 -4.33
CA TYR A 251 4.14 8.85 -5.63
C TYR A 251 3.12 7.82 -6.13
N CYS A 252 2.73 6.86 -5.29
CA CYS A 252 1.74 5.85 -5.68
C CYS A 252 0.33 6.43 -5.80
N PHE A 253 -0.08 7.34 -4.92
CA PHE A 253 -1.45 7.88 -4.95
C PHE A 253 -1.67 8.85 -6.13
N TYR A 254 -0.71 9.73 -6.40
CA TYR A 254 -0.87 10.81 -7.37
C TYR A 254 -0.02 10.67 -8.63
N GLY A 255 0.89 9.70 -8.68
CA GLY A 255 1.66 9.41 -9.88
C GLY A 255 0.83 8.78 -11.00
N ALA A 256 1.28 9.00 -12.23
CA ALA A 256 0.70 8.47 -13.46
C ALA A 256 0.85 6.95 -13.60
N GLU A 257 0.10 6.34 -14.53
CA GLU A 257 0.20 4.91 -14.82
C GLU A 257 1.61 4.47 -15.26
N TRP A 258 2.33 5.29 -16.02
CA TRP A 258 3.70 4.97 -16.44
C TRP A 258 4.67 4.96 -15.25
N GLN A 259 4.49 5.86 -14.28
CA GLN A 259 5.28 5.90 -13.05
C GLN A 259 5.07 4.64 -12.22
N ILE A 260 3.83 4.16 -12.12
CA ILE A 260 3.52 2.90 -11.44
C ILE A 260 4.15 1.71 -12.16
N ALA A 261 4.11 1.67 -13.50
CA ALA A 261 4.72 0.59 -14.27
C ALA A 261 6.24 0.47 -14.00
N GLN A 262 6.93 1.60 -13.80
CA GLN A 262 8.36 1.62 -13.47
C GLN A 262 8.70 0.97 -12.12
N LEU A 263 7.73 0.82 -11.21
CA LEU A 263 7.95 0.14 -9.92
C LEU A 263 8.17 -1.37 -10.10
N ALA A 264 7.69 -1.99 -11.17
CA ALA A 264 7.80 -3.44 -11.38
C ALA A 264 9.27 -3.96 -11.34
N PRO A 265 10.22 -3.41 -12.13
CA PRO A 265 11.63 -3.82 -12.04
C PRO A 265 12.27 -3.46 -10.69
N LEU A 266 11.86 -2.36 -10.04
CA LEU A 266 12.38 -1.93 -8.73
C LEU A 266 11.96 -2.88 -7.60
N ILE A 267 10.69 -3.28 -7.56
CA ILE A 267 10.20 -4.26 -6.58
C ILE A 267 10.98 -5.57 -6.70
N LYS A 268 11.28 -6.00 -7.93
CA LYS A 268 12.09 -7.19 -8.18
C LYS A 268 13.53 -7.02 -7.69
N SER A 269 14.16 -5.87 -7.92
CA SER A 269 15.52 -5.61 -7.42
C SER A 269 15.56 -5.55 -5.90
N TRP A 270 14.61 -4.85 -5.27
CA TRP A 270 14.47 -4.75 -3.82
C TRP A 270 14.20 -6.10 -3.15
N SER A 271 13.39 -6.94 -3.78
CA SER A 271 13.14 -8.31 -3.31
C SER A 271 14.43 -9.13 -3.27
N LYS A 272 15.27 -9.05 -4.31
CA LYS A 272 16.57 -9.74 -4.36
C LYS A 272 17.56 -9.19 -3.33
N ALA A 273 17.54 -7.88 -3.12
CA ALA A 273 18.32 -7.20 -2.09
C ALA A 273 17.74 -7.37 -0.67
N SER A 274 16.75 -8.25 -0.47
CA SER A 274 16.11 -8.50 0.84
C SER A 274 15.55 -7.25 1.53
N ARG A 275 15.16 -6.22 0.77
CA ARG A 275 14.54 -4.99 1.28
C ARG A 275 13.05 -5.20 1.58
N LYS A 276 12.77 -6.10 2.54
CA LYS A 276 11.44 -6.63 2.88
C LYS A 276 10.39 -5.55 3.13
N GLN A 277 10.74 -4.54 3.94
CA GLN A 277 9.82 -3.46 4.30
C GLN A 277 9.43 -2.61 3.08
N LEU A 278 10.38 -2.38 2.17
CA LEU A 278 10.15 -1.54 1.01
C LEU A 278 9.23 -2.24 -0.01
N VAL A 279 9.48 -3.53 -0.26
CA VAL A 279 8.59 -4.36 -1.10
C VAL A 279 7.19 -4.43 -0.51
N GLY A 280 7.07 -4.74 0.80
CA GLY A 280 5.78 -4.85 1.46
C GLY A 280 4.98 -3.54 1.46
N LEU A 281 5.65 -2.40 1.72
CA LEU A 281 5.03 -1.08 1.61
C LEU A 281 4.55 -0.82 0.19
N THR A 282 5.40 -1.03 -0.82
CA THR A 282 5.05 -0.78 -2.22
C THR A 282 3.85 -1.62 -2.64
N MET A 283 3.83 -2.92 -2.33
CA MET A 283 2.68 -3.79 -2.63
C MET A 283 1.40 -3.30 -1.96
N LYS A 284 1.45 -2.90 -0.69
CA LYS A 284 0.29 -2.32 0.01
C LYS A 284 -0.23 -1.06 -0.69
N LEU A 285 0.67 -0.17 -1.13
CA LEU A 285 0.32 1.06 -1.84
C LEU A 285 -0.27 0.81 -3.23
N LEU A 286 0.27 -0.16 -3.97
CA LEU A 286 -0.32 -0.61 -5.24
C LEU A 286 -1.73 -1.14 -5.03
N GLY A 287 -1.94 -1.93 -3.96
CA GLY A 287 -3.26 -2.41 -3.57
C GLY A 287 -4.20 -1.23 -3.34
N LEU A 288 -3.78 -0.26 -2.52
CA LEU A 288 -4.57 0.94 -2.24
C LEU A 288 -4.89 1.78 -3.49
N LYS A 289 -3.91 2.00 -4.38
CA LYS A 289 -4.10 2.72 -5.65
C LYS A 289 -5.10 1.99 -6.56
N ALA A 290 -4.99 0.66 -6.68
CA ALA A 290 -5.87 -0.20 -7.46
C ALA A 290 -6.10 0.28 -8.92
N SER A 291 -5.10 0.92 -9.52
CA SER A 291 -5.10 1.32 -10.92
C SER A 291 -4.63 0.16 -11.83
N PRO A 292 -4.82 0.23 -13.16
CA PRO A 292 -4.49 -0.86 -14.06
C PRO A 292 -3.08 -1.45 -13.88
N ASN A 293 -2.03 -0.62 -13.95
CA ASN A 293 -0.65 -1.10 -13.78
C ASN A 293 -0.36 -1.58 -12.36
N ALA A 294 -0.98 -0.97 -11.34
CA ALA A 294 -0.82 -1.42 -9.96
C ALA A 294 -1.36 -2.85 -9.77
N LEU A 295 -2.55 -3.13 -10.31
CA LEU A 295 -3.18 -4.44 -10.25
C LEU A 295 -2.42 -5.47 -11.09
N ILE A 296 -1.94 -5.10 -12.27
CA ILE A 296 -1.10 -5.97 -13.11
C ILE A 296 0.17 -6.39 -12.36
N ILE A 297 0.85 -5.46 -11.70
CA ILE A 297 2.07 -5.77 -10.92
C ILE A 297 1.75 -6.74 -9.79
N LEU A 298 0.70 -6.48 -9.00
CA LEU A 298 0.31 -7.37 -7.90
C LEU A 298 -0.04 -8.76 -8.39
N ASN A 299 -0.77 -8.85 -9.51
CA ASN A 299 -1.18 -10.10 -10.12
C ASN A 299 0.01 -10.92 -10.64
N ASP A 300 0.99 -10.27 -11.28
CA ASP A 300 2.23 -10.93 -11.72
C ASP A 300 2.98 -11.55 -10.53
N TRP A 301 3.05 -10.83 -9.40
CA TRP A 301 3.65 -11.36 -8.17
C TRP A 301 2.86 -12.51 -7.55
N MET A 302 1.53 -12.46 -7.57
CA MET A 302 0.70 -13.58 -7.11
C MET A 302 0.97 -14.85 -7.90
N GLU A 303 1.14 -14.73 -9.22
CA GLU A 303 1.27 -15.88 -10.11
C GLU A 303 2.71 -16.43 -10.18
N THR A 304 3.70 -15.55 -10.23
CA THR A 304 5.08 -15.92 -10.58
C THR A 304 6.03 -15.98 -9.39
N ALA A 305 5.72 -15.31 -8.28
CA ALA A 305 6.62 -15.30 -7.14
C ALA A 305 6.62 -16.65 -6.39
N PRO A 306 7.76 -17.06 -5.81
CA PRO A 306 7.80 -18.21 -4.93
C PRO A 306 6.83 -18.06 -3.75
N ASN A 307 6.32 -19.19 -3.27
CA ASN A 307 5.51 -19.21 -2.05
C ASN A 307 6.31 -18.61 -0.89
N GLY A 308 5.74 -17.60 -0.22
CA GLY A 308 6.46 -16.87 0.81
C GLY A 308 5.84 -15.52 1.12
N MET A 309 6.62 -14.67 1.78
CA MET A 309 6.15 -13.37 2.27
C MET A 309 5.71 -12.42 1.15
N TYR A 310 6.46 -12.32 0.05
CA TYR A 310 6.14 -11.39 -1.05
C TYR A 310 4.88 -11.79 -1.81
N LYS A 311 4.71 -13.09 -2.11
CA LYS A 311 3.47 -13.61 -2.72
C LYS A 311 2.25 -13.35 -1.83
N ARG A 312 2.37 -13.59 -0.52
CA ARG A 312 1.30 -13.28 0.46
C ARG A 312 0.99 -11.78 0.51
N ALA A 313 2.00 -10.92 0.50
CA ALA A 313 1.79 -9.47 0.52
C ALA A 313 1.10 -8.96 -0.76
N ALA A 314 1.48 -9.49 -1.92
CA ALA A 314 0.82 -9.17 -3.18
C ALA A 314 -0.64 -9.65 -3.20
N TRP A 315 -0.88 -10.88 -2.75
CA TRP A 315 -2.23 -11.45 -2.64
C TRP A 315 -3.12 -10.64 -1.70
N GLU A 316 -2.63 -10.27 -0.51
CA GLU A 316 -3.42 -9.48 0.44
C GLU A 316 -3.74 -8.10 -0.12
N ALA A 317 -2.76 -7.42 -0.72
CA ALA A 317 -2.98 -6.12 -1.37
C ALA A 317 -4.01 -6.21 -2.52
N PHE A 318 -3.95 -7.25 -3.33
CA PHE A 318 -4.89 -7.50 -4.42
C PHE A 318 -6.30 -7.82 -3.90
N ARG A 319 -6.40 -8.67 -2.87
CA ARG A 319 -7.65 -8.99 -2.19
C ARG A 319 -8.34 -7.75 -1.62
N GLN A 320 -7.58 -6.87 -0.97
CA GLN A 320 -8.13 -5.61 -0.46
C GLN A 320 -8.59 -4.66 -1.57
N ALA A 321 -8.00 -4.72 -2.76
CA ALA A 321 -8.51 -4.01 -3.94
C ALA A 321 -9.82 -4.63 -4.46
N ALA A 322 -9.90 -5.96 -4.52
CA ALA A 322 -11.10 -6.69 -4.94
C ALA A 322 -12.30 -6.41 -4.01
N ILE A 323 -12.10 -6.52 -2.68
CA ILE A 323 -13.12 -6.21 -1.67
C ILE A 323 -13.67 -4.79 -1.84
N ARG A 324 -12.78 -3.79 -2.02
CA ARG A 324 -13.22 -2.39 -2.23
C ARG A 324 -13.97 -2.16 -3.54
N LYS A 325 -13.74 -3.01 -4.54
CA LYS A 325 -14.47 -2.99 -5.81
C LYS A 325 -15.74 -3.86 -5.79
N GLY A 326 -16.01 -4.57 -4.69
CA GLY A 326 -17.14 -5.50 -4.60
C GLY A 326 -16.98 -6.73 -5.49
N LEU A 327 -15.73 -7.12 -5.80
CA LEU A 327 -15.40 -8.25 -6.66
C LEU A 327 -14.70 -9.36 -5.85
N SER A 328 -14.83 -10.59 -6.32
CA SER A 328 -13.92 -11.68 -5.94
C SER A 328 -12.50 -11.41 -6.48
N ILE A 329 -11.52 -12.12 -5.92
CA ILE A 329 -10.13 -12.05 -6.39
C ILE A 329 -10.07 -12.49 -7.85
N GLU A 330 -10.79 -13.56 -8.17
CA GLU A 330 -10.81 -14.18 -9.48
C GLU A 330 -11.46 -13.26 -10.52
N GLU A 331 -12.59 -12.61 -10.20
CA GLU A 331 -13.22 -11.63 -11.11
C GLU A 331 -12.32 -10.42 -11.38
N LEU A 332 -11.67 -9.89 -10.34
CA LEU A 332 -10.72 -8.79 -10.55
C LEU A 332 -9.54 -9.24 -11.41
N ALA A 333 -9.05 -10.46 -11.18
CA ALA A 333 -7.91 -11.02 -11.90
C ALA A 333 -8.20 -11.30 -13.39
N ASP A 334 -9.47 -11.58 -13.72
CA ASP A 334 -9.98 -11.72 -15.09
C ASP A 334 -10.04 -10.34 -15.80
N GLN A 335 -10.45 -9.29 -15.10
CA GLN A 335 -10.63 -7.95 -15.67
C GLN A 335 -9.33 -7.19 -15.95
N ILE A 336 -8.22 -7.54 -15.28
CA ILE A 336 -6.95 -6.78 -15.37
C ILE A 336 -6.00 -7.30 -16.44
N ILE A 337 -6.46 -8.25 -17.26
CA ILE A 337 -5.62 -8.84 -18.30
C ILE A 337 -5.27 -7.75 -19.32
N PRO A 338 -3.98 -7.43 -19.51
CA PRO A 338 -3.58 -6.37 -20.42
C PRO A 338 -3.90 -6.73 -21.87
N ASP A 339 -4.36 -5.75 -22.63
CA ASP A 339 -4.50 -5.82 -24.09
C ASP A 339 -3.16 -5.57 -24.83
N PHE A 340 -2.13 -5.13 -24.10
CA PHE A 340 -0.82 -4.70 -24.62
C PHE A 340 -0.89 -3.59 -25.69
N GLY A 341 -1.94 -2.77 -25.65
CA GLY A 341 -2.21 -1.74 -26.64
C GLY A 341 -2.72 -2.26 -27.99
N PHE A 342 -3.11 -3.54 -28.06
CA PHE A 342 -3.81 -4.09 -29.23
C PHE A 342 -5.30 -3.76 -29.15
N ASN A 343 -5.90 -3.46 -30.29
CA ASN A 343 -7.35 -3.40 -30.43
C ASN A 343 -7.96 -4.81 -30.45
N ARG A 344 -9.28 -4.92 -30.51
CA ARG A 344 -10.02 -6.20 -30.58
C ARG A 344 -9.53 -7.13 -31.69
N GLN A 345 -9.10 -6.60 -32.84
CA GLN A 345 -8.60 -7.38 -33.96
C GLN A 345 -7.19 -7.94 -33.71
N GLY A 346 -6.52 -7.51 -32.65
CA GLY A 346 -5.14 -7.88 -32.33
C GLY A 346 -4.13 -6.94 -33.00
N GLU A 347 -4.53 -5.73 -33.37
CA GLU A 347 -3.70 -4.77 -34.10
C GLU A 347 -3.35 -3.54 -33.26
N LYS A 348 -2.13 -3.05 -33.39
CA LYS A 348 -1.60 -1.84 -32.75
C LYS A 348 -0.88 -0.99 -33.79
N ARG A 349 -1.18 0.31 -33.86
CA ARG A 349 -0.42 1.26 -34.69
C ARG A 349 0.79 1.78 -33.92
N VAL A 350 1.92 1.88 -34.61
CA VAL A 350 3.19 2.38 -34.07
C VAL A 350 3.68 3.50 -34.99
N ASP A 351 3.85 4.68 -34.41
CA ASP A 351 4.25 5.90 -35.12
C ASP A 351 5.74 6.19 -34.91
N TYR A 352 6.49 6.32 -35.99
CA TYR A 352 7.90 6.77 -36.02
C TYR A 352 8.01 8.26 -36.41
N GLY A 353 6.91 9.00 -36.43
CA GLY A 353 6.81 10.36 -36.96
C GLY A 353 6.47 10.35 -38.44
N THR A 354 7.45 10.07 -39.31
CA THR A 354 7.23 10.09 -40.76
C THR A 354 6.66 8.78 -41.32
N ARG A 355 6.86 7.67 -40.60
CA ARG A 355 6.42 6.33 -41.01
C ARG A 355 5.52 5.73 -39.95
N THR A 356 4.53 4.97 -40.39
CA THR A 356 3.63 4.25 -39.47
C THR A 356 3.67 2.74 -39.75
N PHE A 357 3.71 1.96 -38.68
CA PHE A 357 3.68 0.51 -38.72
C PHE A 357 2.38 -0.01 -38.09
N ARG A 358 1.86 -1.11 -38.63
CA ARG A 358 0.82 -1.89 -37.99
C ARG A 358 1.43 -3.16 -37.43
N VAL A 359 1.40 -3.30 -36.12
CA VAL A 359 1.83 -4.49 -35.39
C VAL A 359 0.59 -5.35 -35.14
N THR A 360 0.64 -6.62 -35.51
CA THR A 360 -0.46 -7.59 -35.34
C THR A 360 -0.02 -8.74 -34.45
N LEU A 361 -0.80 -9.04 -33.42
CA LEU A 361 -0.71 -10.25 -32.61
C LEU A 361 -1.44 -11.38 -33.34
N MET A 362 -0.70 -12.42 -33.72
CA MET A 362 -1.23 -13.58 -34.42
C MET A 362 -1.83 -14.59 -33.41
N PRO A 363 -2.70 -15.52 -33.85
CA PRO A 363 -3.30 -16.54 -32.97
C PRO A 363 -2.30 -17.46 -32.26
N ASP A 364 -1.12 -17.66 -32.84
CA ASP A 364 -0.01 -18.41 -32.23
C ASP A 364 0.84 -17.55 -31.27
N PHE A 365 0.39 -16.33 -30.97
CA PHE A 365 1.06 -15.30 -30.18
C PHE A 365 2.38 -14.78 -30.78
N SER A 366 2.63 -15.03 -32.07
CA SER A 366 3.69 -14.36 -32.81
C SER A 366 3.29 -12.92 -33.17
N ILE A 367 4.30 -12.09 -33.44
CA ILE A 367 4.11 -10.69 -33.84
C ILE A 367 4.45 -10.54 -35.31
N SER A 368 3.53 -9.93 -36.06
CA SER A 368 3.74 -9.47 -37.43
C SER A 368 3.80 -7.94 -37.44
N VAL A 369 4.67 -7.36 -38.26
CA VAL A 369 4.80 -5.91 -38.43
C VAL A 369 4.64 -5.60 -39.91
N LEU A 370 3.64 -4.79 -40.25
CA LEU A 370 3.44 -4.26 -41.58
C LEU A 370 3.91 -2.80 -41.61
N ASP A 371 4.89 -2.51 -42.47
CA ASP A 371 5.23 -1.15 -42.90
C ASP A 371 4.11 -0.63 -43.80
N LEU A 372 3.34 0.37 -43.34
CA LEU A 372 2.16 0.85 -44.07
C LEU A 372 2.53 1.62 -45.35
N ASP A 373 3.75 2.15 -45.44
CA ASP A 373 4.20 2.92 -46.59
C ASP A 373 4.73 1.98 -47.67
N LYS A 374 5.52 0.97 -47.27
CA LYS A 374 6.16 0.02 -48.19
C LYS A 374 5.38 -1.26 -48.43
N GLN A 375 4.28 -1.47 -47.71
CA GLN A 375 3.49 -2.71 -47.70
C GLN A 375 4.35 -3.95 -47.45
N LYS A 376 5.41 -3.81 -46.65
CA LYS A 376 6.38 -4.88 -46.35
C LYS A 376 6.11 -5.47 -44.98
N VAL A 377 6.06 -6.79 -44.88
CA VAL A 377 5.88 -7.52 -43.63
C VAL A 377 7.22 -7.97 -43.04
N SER A 378 7.39 -7.80 -41.73
CA SER A 378 8.54 -8.26 -40.94
C SER A 378 8.09 -8.82 -39.59
N LYS A 379 9.01 -9.46 -38.85
CA LYS A 379 8.76 -9.99 -37.50
C LYS A 379 9.11 -9.00 -36.38
N SER A 380 9.70 -7.87 -36.74
CA SER A 380 10.16 -6.83 -35.82
C SER A 380 10.08 -5.47 -36.49
N LEU A 381 9.93 -4.43 -35.67
CA LEU A 381 10.02 -3.05 -36.09
C LEU A 381 11.44 -2.79 -36.66
N PRO A 382 11.57 -2.03 -37.76
CA PRO A 382 12.87 -1.69 -38.33
C PRO A 382 13.62 -0.67 -37.45
N ALA A 383 14.92 -0.51 -37.69
CA ALA A 383 15.70 0.55 -37.06
C ALA A 383 15.22 1.93 -37.52
N PRO A 384 15.32 2.97 -36.67
CA PRO A 384 15.00 4.33 -37.09
C PRO A 384 15.93 4.79 -38.21
N LEU A 385 15.35 5.44 -39.21
CA LEU A 385 16.05 6.19 -40.26
C LEU A 385 16.28 7.63 -39.80
N LYS A 386 17.11 8.37 -40.54
CA LYS A 386 17.37 9.80 -40.24
C LYS A 386 16.12 10.68 -40.27
N SER A 387 15.10 10.28 -41.02
CA SER A 387 13.83 10.99 -41.15
C SER A 387 12.82 10.68 -40.04
N ASP A 388 13.07 9.66 -39.22
CA ASP A 388 12.15 9.29 -38.15
C ASP A 388 12.43 10.08 -36.87
N ASP A 389 11.39 10.20 -36.04
CA ASP A 389 11.54 10.53 -34.64
C ASP A 389 12.26 9.38 -33.92
N ARG A 390 13.53 9.62 -33.61
CA ARG A 390 14.42 8.62 -33.01
C ARG A 390 13.94 8.16 -31.64
N GLU A 391 13.39 9.06 -30.82
CA GLU A 391 12.94 8.72 -29.47
C GLU A 391 11.71 7.82 -29.52
N LYS A 392 10.70 8.19 -30.32
CA LYS A 392 9.51 7.34 -30.54
C LYS A 392 9.88 5.96 -31.07
N ALA A 393 10.77 5.91 -32.06
CA ALA A 393 11.18 4.67 -32.69
C ALA A 393 11.91 3.73 -31.73
N GLU A 394 12.89 4.23 -30.98
CA GLU A 394 13.62 3.41 -30.01
C GLU A 394 12.73 2.95 -28.86
N ASN A 395 11.83 3.81 -28.37
CA ASN A 395 10.84 3.44 -27.35
C ASN A 395 9.92 2.32 -27.86
N ALA A 396 9.40 2.42 -29.08
CA ALA A 396 8.55 1.40 -29.68
C ALA A 396 9.28 0.07 -29.91
N ARG A 397 10.55 0.12 -30.33
CA ARG A 397 11.39 -1.08 -30.47
C ARG A 397 11.65 -1.76 -29.14
N ALA A 398 11.96 -0.99 -28.10
CA ALA A 398 12.15 -1.50 -26.74
C ALA A 398 10.85 -2.13 -26.20
N GLU A 399 9.71 -1.48 -26.44
CA GLU A 399 8.40 -2.02 -26.06
C GLU A 399 8.14 -3.36 -26.76
N GLN A 400 8.32 -3.44 -28.09
CA GLN A 400 8.13 -4.67 -28.85
C GLN A 400 9.07 -5.80 -28.41
N ALA A 401 10.33 -5.48 -28.11
CA ALA A 401 11.28 -6.48 -27.63
C ALA A 401 10.79 -7.13 -26.30
N SER A 402 10.19 -6.33 -25.42
CA SER A 402 9.59 -6.84 -24.18
C SER A 402 8.25 -7.56 -24.39
N LEU A 403 7.52 -7.22 -25.45
CA LEU A 403 6.14 -7.64 -25.70
C LEU A 403 6.00 -9.16 -25.80
N LYS A 404 6.85 -9.82 -26.61
CA LYS A 404 6.80 -11.29 -26.80
C LYS A 404 6.89 -12.04 -25.47
N LYS A 405 7.77 -11.58 -24.58
CA LYS A 405 7.95 -12.18 -23.25
C LYS A 405 6.72 -11.93 -22.38
N ARG A 406 6.19 -10.70 -22.38
CA ARG A 406 5.02 -10.32 -21.60
C ARG A 406 3.77 -11.08 -22.03
N VAL A 407 3.51 -11.18 -23.34
CA VAL A 407 2.41 -11.97 -23.91
C VAL A 407 2.55 -13.44 -23.52
N LYS A 408 3.74 -14.04 -23.70
CA LYS A 408 3.97 -15.45 -23.32
C LYS A 408 3.74 -15.72 -21.84
N THR A 409 4.22 -14.83 -20.96
CA THR A 409 3.97 -14.95 -19.51
C THR A 409 2.47 -14.90 -19.23
N GLN A 410 1.77 -13.91 -19.81
CA GLN A 410 0.35 -13.74 -19.58
C GLN A 410 -0.46 -14.93 -20.12
N THR A 411 -0.17 -15.42 -21.31
CA THR A 411 -0.91 -16.55 -21.88
C THR A 411 -0.73 -17.83 -21.06
N ASN A 412 0.47 -18.08 -20.53
CA ASN A 412 0.72 -19.21 -19.63
C ASN A 412 -0.08 -19.09 -18.32
N ILE A 413 -0.13 -17.89 -17.72
CA ILE A 413 -0.92 -17.62 -16.52
C ILE A 413 -2.40 -17.91 -16.80
N GLN A 414 -2.92 -17.39 -17.91
CA GLN A 414 -4.35 -17.45 -18.20
C GLN A 414 -4.81 -18.84 -18.63
N LYS A 415 -3.97 -19.61 -19.34
CA LYS A 415 -4.24 -21.05 -19.59
C LYS A 415 -4.44 -21.82 -18.29
N ARG A 416 -3.50 -21.66 -17.34
CA ARG A 416 -3.57 -22.34 -16.04
C ARG A 416 -4.83 -21.94 -15.26
N ARG A 417 -5.19 -20.66 -15.27
CA ARG A 417 -6.39 -20.15 -14.59
C ARG A 417 -7.68 -20.68 -15.20
N LEU A 418 -7.75 -20.73 -16.53
CA LEU A 418 -8.90 -21.25 -17.24
C LEU A 418 -9.06 -22.76 -16.98
N GLU A 419 -7.97 -23.53 -17.01
CA GLU A 419 -7.96 -24.94 -16.60
C GLU A 419 -8.48 -25.15 -15.18
N GLN A 420 -8.05 -24.31 -14.23
CA GLN A 420 -8.55 -24.39 -12.84
C GLN A 420 -10.03 -24.00 -12.75
N SER A 421 -10.45 -22.97 -13.48
CA SER A 421 -11.85 -22.53 -13.49
C SER A 421 -12.76 -23.62 -14.06
N LEU A 422 -12.34 -24.30 -15.13
CA LEU A 422 -13.05 -25.45 -15.69
C LEU A 422 -13.13 -26.62 -14.70
N LYS A 423 -12.03 -26.98 -14.03
CA LYS A 423 -12.01 -28.02 -12.99
C LYS A 423 -12.95 -27.72 -11.83
N ASN A 424 -13.10 -26.45 -11.49
CA ASN A 424 -13.93 -25.99 -10.37
C ASN A 424 -15.37 -25.68 -10.79
N GLY A 425 -15.75 -25.86 -12.06
CA GLY A 425 -17.09 -25.54 -12.56
C GLY A 425 -17.47 -24.07 -12.41
N ARG A 426 -16.50 -23.15 -12.42
CA ARG A 426 -16.75 -21.71 -12.31
C ARG A 426 -17.54 -21.24 -13.53
N THR A 427 -18.57 -20.44 -13.28
CA THR A 427 -19.38 -19.81 -14.32
C THR A 427 -19.15 -18.29 -14.32
N TRP A 428 -19.48 -17.64 -15.43
CA TRP A 428 -19.41 -16.19 -15.58
C TRP A 428 -20.75 -15.64 -16.06
N PRO A 429 -21.14 -14.42 -15.63
CA PRO A 429 -22.15 -13.65 -16.34
C PRO A 429 -21.74 -13.45 -17.81
N LYS A 430 -22.73 -13.47 -18.71
CA LYS A 430 -22.49 -13.36 -20.17
C LYS A 430 -21.68 -12.12 -20.53
N GLU A 431 -21.99 -10.98 -19.91
CA GLU A 431 -21.34 -9.70 -20.16
C GLU A 431 -19.86 -9.74 -19.74
N ALA A 432 -19.56 -10.34 -18.59
CA ALA A 432 -18.20 -10.52 -18.10
C ALA A 432 -17.41 -11.48 -19.00
N TRP A 433 -18.06 -12.54 -19.50
CA TRP A 433 -17.45 -13.48 -20.44
C TRP A 433 -17.04 -12.79 -21.73
N LEU A 434 -17.96 -12.05 -22.36
CA LEU A 434 -17.68 -11.33 -23.60
C LEU A 434 -16.53 -10.32 -23.43
N ALA A 435 -16.60 -9.48 -22.39
CA ALA A 435 -15.58 -8.47 -22.14
C ALA A 435 -14.18 -9.08 -21.90
N THR A 436 -14.12 -10.19 -21.16
CA THR A 436 -12.83 -10.80 -20.76
C THR A 436 -12.27 -11.73 -21.82
N PHE A 437 -13.09 -12.63 -22.35
CA PHE A 437 -12.63 -13.76 -23.16
C PHE A 437 -12.84 -13.57 -24.66
N ILE A 438 -13.65 -12.61 -25.10
CA ILE A 438 -13.93 -12.37 -26.52
C ILE A 438 -13.36 -11.04 -27.00
N GLU A 439 -13.57 -9.96 -26.25
CA GLU A 439 -13.10 -8.63 -26.62
C GLU A 439 -11.60 -8.44 -26.37
N ASN A 440 -11.02 -9.15 -25.39
CA ASN A 440 -9.59 -9.06 -25.11
C ASN A 440 -8.75 -9.72 -26.22
N PRO A 441 -7.81 -8.98 -26.86
CA PRO A 441 -7.06 -9.47 -28.01
C PRO A 441 -6.11 -10.63 -27.72
N VAL A 442 -5.74 -10.84 -26.46
CA VAL A 442 -4.85 -11.93 -26.04
C VAL A 442 -5.67 -13.15 -25.66
N ILE A 443 -6.72 -12.96 -24.87
CA ILE A 443 -7.48 -14.07 -24.28
C ILE A 443 -8.38 -14.75 -25.29
N ARG A 444 -8.89 -14.03 -26.30
CA ARG A 444 -9.72 -14.62 -27.35
C ARG A 444 -9.07 -15.83 -28.04
N TYR A 445 -7.75 -15.84 -28.15
CA TYR A 445 -7.02 -16.96 -28.74
C TYR A 445 -6.84 -18.16 -27.80
N ILE A 446 -7.03 -17.97 -26.48
CA ILE A 446 -6.98 -19.02 -25.47
C ILE A 446 -8.36 -19.63 -25.25
N SER A 447 -9.41 -18.82 -25.37
CA SER A 447 -10.82 -19.22 -25.21
C SER A 447 -11.46 -19.77 -26.49
N THR A 448 -10.76 -19.76 -27.63
CA THR A 448 -11.30 -20.29 -28.88
C THR A 448 -11.64 -21.78 -28.72
N GLY A 449 -12.93 -22.14 -28.84
CA GLY A 449 -13.42 -23.51 -28.72
C GLY A 449 -14.06 -23.87 -27.37
N LEU A 450 -14.08 -22.93 -26.43
CA LEU A 450 -14.96 -22.92 -25.25
C LEU A 450 -16.22 -22.10 -25.56
#